data_AF-A0A0U1P3P9-F1
#
_entry.id   AF-A0A0U1P3P9-F1
#
_cell.length_a   1.000
_cell.length_b   1.000
_cell.length_c   1.000
_cell.angle_alpha   90.00
_cell.angle_beta   90.00
_cell.angle_gamma   90.00
#
_symmetry.space_group_name_H-M   'P 1'
#
loop_
_entity.id
_entity.type
_entity.pdbx_description
1 polymer ?
#
loop_
_entity_poly.entity_id
_entity_poly.type
_entity_poly.pdbx_seq_one_letter_code
_entity_poly.pdbx_strand_id
1 'polypeptide(L)'
;MITGTVDNLKFKKKLSVIEQITLKDILYTWVGRSTKGLNDFLHLEYTEDVFAKMEKTMNDDDLLISDDDYFRYITLTEDNQIVIGVLDMNSQLKHRIILLDEIK
;
A
#
# COMPACT_ATOMS: atom_id res chain seq x y z
N MET A 1 1.78 16.64 -3.83
CA MET A 1 2.41 15.45 -4.42
C MET A 1 3.92 15.66 -4.54
N ILE A 2 4.68 15.15 -3.58
CA ILE A 2 6.15 15.20 -3.61
C ILE A 2 6.63 13.85 -4.17
N THR A 3 7.18 13.86 -5.37
CA THR A 3 7.87 12.71 -5.96
C THR A 3 9.32 12.67 -5.45
N GLY A 4 9.51 12.09 -4.26
CA GLY A 4 10.84 11.78 -3.73
C GLY A 4 11.38 10.49 -4.35
N THR A 5 12.66 10.46 -4.71
CA THR A 5 13.33 9.26 -5.22
C THR A 5 13.35 8.19 -4.13
N VAL A 6 12.72 7.05 -4.42
CA VAL A 6 12.60 5.87 -3.53
C VAL A 6 13.97 5.32 -3.10
N ASP A 7 15.03 5.65 -3.84
CA ASP A 7 16.39 5.13 -3.66
C ASP A 7 17.02 5.39 -2.28
N ASN A 8 16.48 6.32 -1.48
CA ASN A 8 16.94 6.58 -0.11
C ASN A 8 16.02 6.01 0.99
N LEU A 9 14.92 5.35 0.63
CA LEU A 9 13.98 4.81 1.61
C LEU A 9 14.49 3.48 2.16
N LYS A 10 14.64 3.41 3.48
CA LYS A 10 14.90 2.15 4.19
C LYS A 10 13.59 1.52 4.61
N PHE A 11 13.23 0.41 4.02
CA PHE A 11 12.00 -0.32 4.36
C PHE A 11 12.18 -1.15 5.62
N LYS A 12 11.13 -1.24 6.45
CA LYS A 12 11.15 -2.15 7.59
C LYS A 12 11.21 -3.59 7.10
N LYS A 13 12.06 -4.39 7.74
CA LYS A 13 12.15 -5.84 7.47
C LYS A 13 11.01 -6.62 8.10
N LYS A 14 10.32 -6.06 9.09
CA LYS A 14 9.18 -6.65 9.80
C LYS A 14 8.18 -5.59 10.17
N LEU A 15 6.89 -5.93 10.11
CA LEU A 15 5.80 -5.10 10.62
C LEU A 15 5.17 -5.83 11.80
N SER A 16 4.97 -5.09 12.89
CA SER A 16 4.14 -5.53 14.00
C SER A 16 2.69 -5.73 13.55
N VAL A 17 1.93 -6.50 14.31
CA VAL A 17 0.49 -6.72 14.06
C VAL A 17 -0.27 -5.39 14.00
N ILE A 18 0.10 -4.43 14.85
CA ILE A 18 -0.50 -3.08 14.88
C ILE A 18 -0.21 -2.36 13.56
N GLU A 19 1.05 -2.35 13.10
CA GLU A 19 1.42 -1.72 11.83
C GLU A 19 0.70 -2.38 10.64
N GLN A 20 0.59 -3.71 10.63
CA GLN A 20 -0.16 -4.42 9.59
C GLN A 20 -1.64 -3.98 9.56
N ILE A 21 -2.29 -3.88 10.73
CA ILE A 21 -3.68 -3.41 10.84
C ILE A 21 -3.79 -1.96 10.38
N THR A 22 -2.87 -1.09 10.82
CA THR A 22 -2.84 0.32 10.44
C THR A 22 -2.68 0.51 8.93
N LEU A 23 -1.79 -0.24 8.27
CA LEU A 23 -1.62 -0.13 6.82
C LEU A 23 -2.87 -0.55 6.06
N LYS A 24 -3.60 -1.57 6.54
CA LYS A 24 -4.91 -1.94 5.97
C LYS A 24 -5.90 -0.77 6.07
N ASP A 25 -6.04 -0.20 7.26
CA ASP A 25 -6.97 0.90 7.53
C ASP A 25 -6.68 2.15 6.69
N ILE A 26 -5.40 2.49 6.54
CA ILE A 26 -4.94 3.61 5.72
C ILE A 26 -5.27 3.37 4.25
N LEU A 27 -5.01 2.17 3.74
CA LEU A 27 -5.33 1.83 2.35
C LEU A 27 -6.84 1.95 2.09
N TYR A 28 -7.69 1.49 3.01
CA TYR A 28 -9.14 1.64 2.89
C TYR A 28 -9.59 3.10 2.86
N THR A 29 -9.04 3.91 3.77
CA THR A 29 -9.32 5.34 3.84
C THR A 29 -8.90 6.05 2.55
N TRP A 30 -7.71 5.72 2.04
CA TRP A 30 -7.13 6.36 0.87
C TRP A 30 -7.87 6.04 -0.44
N VAL A 31 -8.39 4.81 -0.60
CA VAL A 31 -9.19 4.41 -1.77
C VAL A 31 -10.61 5.01 -1.74
N GLY A 32 -10.99 5.75 -0.68
CA GLY A 32 -12.27 6.46 -0.60
C GLY A 32 -13.49 5.54 -0.49
N ARG A 33 -13.29 4.24 -0.26
CA ARG A 33 -14.39 3.31 0.01
C ARG A 33 -14.77 3.42 1.48
N SER A 34 -15.91 4.09 1.72
CA SER A 34 -16.67 3.95 2.95
C SER A 34 -16.76 2.47 3.32
N THR A 35 -16.57 2.21 4.62
CA THR A 35 -16.67 0.98 5.41
C THR A 35 -17.98 0.18 5.26
N LYS A 36 -18.56 0.10 4.06
CA LYS A 36 -19.64 -0.81 3.68
C LYS A 36 -19.05 -1.94 2.84
N GLY A 37 -18.68 -3.03 3.51
CA GLY A 37 -18.22 -4.27 2.87
C GLY A 37 -16.81 -4.69 3.28
N LEU A 38 -16.48 -4.57 4.57
CA LEU A 38 -15.18 -4.92 5.18
C LEU A 38 -14.70 -6.38 4.96
N ASN A 39 -15.48 -7.24 4.29
CA ASN A 39 -15.16 -8.66 4.11
C ASN A 39 -14.72 -9.07 2.70
N ASP A 40 -14.87 -8.25 1.66
CA ASP A 40 -14.83 -8.79 0.27
C ASP A 40 -13.81 -8.18 -0.70
N PHE A 41 -13.03 -7.15 -0.36
CA PHE A 41 -12.33 -6.39 -1.42
C PHE A 41 -10.80 -6.36 -1.38
N LEU A 42 -10.14 -6.72 -0.29
CA LEU A 42 -8.67 -6.69 -0.23
C LEU A 42 -8.12 -7.84 0.60
N HIS A 43 -7.99 -9.00 -0.03
CA HIS A 43 -7.18 -10.11 0.49
C HIS A 43 -5.70 -9.72 0.46
N LEU A 44 -5.30 -8.96 1.49
CA LEU A 44 -3.90 -8.58 1.71
C LEU A 44 -3.23 -9.63 2.58
N GLU A 45 -2.18 -10.24 2.01
CA GLU A 45 -1.29 -11.11 2.73
C GLU A 45 -0.06 -10.36 3.22
N TYR A 46 0.38 -10.71 4.41
CA TYR A 46 1.62 -10.21 4.98
C TYR A 46 2.78 -11.07 4.50
N THR A 47 3.80 -10.45 3.93
CA THR A 47 5.01 -11.14 3.47
C THR A 47 6.27 -10.43 3.95
N GLU A 48 7.33 -11.22 4.18
CA GLU A 48 8.65 -10.78 4.68
C GLU A 48 9.75 -11.20 3.69
N ASP A 49 9.65 -10.80 2.43
CA ASP A 49 10.65 -11.13 1.40
C ASP A 49 11.84 -10.13 1.46
N VAL A 50 12.01 -9.25 0.47
CA VAL A 50 13.04 -8.17 0.53
C VAL A 50 12.77 -7.18 1.68
N PHE A 51 11.49 -6.91 1.95
CA PHE A 51 11.01 -6.07 3.05
C PHE A 51 9.61 -6.53 3.46
N ALA A 52 9.15 -6.07 4.62
CA ALA A 52 7.84 -6.42 5.13
C ALA A 52 6.74 -5.59 4.47
N LYS A 53 5.74 -6.25 3.92
CA LYS A 53 4.67 -5.60 3.15
C LYS A 53 3.34 -6.33 3.32
N MET A 54 2.27 -5.57 3.11
CA MET A 54 0.93 -6.11 2.88
C MET A 54 0.68 -6.09 1.38
N GLU A 55 0.65 -7.25 0.73
CA GLU A 55 0.50 -7.36 -0.72
C GLU A 55 -0.79 -8.08 -1.12
N LYS A 56 -1.30 -7.71 -2.30
CA LYS A 56 -2.50 -8.34 -2.86
C LYS A 56 -2.18 -9.75 -3.35
N THR A 57 -3.02 -10.72 -3.00
CA THR A 57 -3.02 -12.04 -3.63
C THR A 57 -3.79 -12.03 -4.95
N MET A 58 -3.28 -12.75 -5.94
CA MET A 58 -3.54 -12.61 -7.38
C MET A 58 -5.00 -12.84 -7.87
N ASN A 59 -6.00 -13.02 -7.01
CA ASN A 59 -7.29 -13.57 -7.44
C ASN A 59 -8.53 -12.68 -7.28
N ASP A 60 -8.45 -11.54 -6.59
CA ASP A 60 -9.58 -10.61 -6.52
C ASP A 60 -9.45 -9.48 -7.51
N ASP A 61 -10.56 -8.82 -7.85
CA ASP A 61 -10.61 -7.69 -8.77
C ASP A 61 -9.44 -6.72 -8.55
N ASP A 62 -8.80 -6.29 -9.64
CA ASP A 62 -7.72 -5.31 -9.57
C ASP A 62 -8.21 -4.06 -8.86
N LEU A 63 -7.65 -3.81 -7.66
CA LEU A 63 -7.94 -2.62 -6.88
C LEU A 63 -7.38 -1.44 -7.65
N LEU A 64 -8.24 -0.88 -8.49
CA LEU A 64 -7.98 0.33 -9.23
C LEU A 64 -7.89 1.45 -8.21
N ILE A 65 -6.66 1.94 -8.04
CA ILE A 65 -6.35 3.06 -7.16
C ILE A 65 -6.69 4.39 -7.84
N SER A 66 -6.54 4.41 -9.16
CA SER A 66 -6.79 5.53 -10.06
C SER A 66 -7.03 4.94 -11.45
N ASP A 67 -7.62 5.69 -12.39
CA ASP A 67 -8.08 5.18 -13.70
C ASP A 67 -7.05 4.31 -14.44
N ASP A 68 -5.74 4.51 -14.20
CA ASP A 68 -4.64 3.79 -14.87
C ASP A 68 -3.65 3.06 -13.94
N ASP A 69 -3.85 3.07 -12.61
CA ASP A 69 -2.91 2.51 -11.63
C ASP A 69 -3.55 1.44 -10.74
N TYR A 70 -2.87 0.28 -10.66
CA TYR A 70 -3.28 -0.90 -9.92
C TYR A 70 -2.50 -1.07 -8.62
N PHE A 71 -3.17 -1.36 -7.51
CA PHE A 71 -2.49 -1.65 -6.25
C PHE A 71 -1.68 -2.95 -6.32
N ARG A 72 -0.44 -2.90 -5.78
CA ARG A 72 0.39 -4.08 -5.58
C ARG A 72 0.64 -4.39 -4.11
N TYR A 73 1.10 -3.39 -3.35
CA TYR A 73 1.38 -3.54 -1.93
C TYR A 73 1.39 -2.20 -1.19
N ILE A 74 1.31 -2.29 0.13
CA ILE A 74 1.57 -1.19 1.06
C ILE A 74 2.60 -1.63 2.10
N THR A 75 3.51 -0.73 2.47
CA THR A 75 4.60 -1.00 3.41
C THR A 75 4.93 0.26 4.22
N LEU A 76 5.84 0.09 5.19
CA LEU A 76 6.33 1.14 6.06
C LEU A 76 7.86 1.22 6.00
N THR A 77 8.39 2.43 5.98
CA THR A 77 9.83 2.68 6.13
C THR A 77 10.24 2.68 7.60
N GLU A 78 11.55 2.57 7.86
CA GLU A 78 12.13 2.72 9.20
C GLU A 78 11.79 4.10 9.81
N ASP A 79 11.67 5.12 8.96
CA ASP A 79 11.25 6.48 9.32
C ASP A 79 9.72 6.64 9.44
N ASN A 80 8.98 5.53 9.51
CA ASN A 80 7.52 5.45 9.60
C ASN A 80 6.77 6.16 8.46
N GLN A 81 7.37 6.24 7.27
CA GLN A 81 6.68 6.73 6.07
C GLN A 81 5.92 5.58 5.42
N ILE A 82 4.70 5.84 5.01
CA ILE A 82 3.85 4.86 4.34
C ILE A 82 4.13 4.90 2.85
N VAL A 83 4.40 3.75 2.26
CA VAL A 83 4.71 3.63 0.84
C VAL A 83 3.75 2.63 0.21
N ILE A 84 3.09 3.04 -0.88
CA ILE A 84 2.27 2.19 -1.72
C ILE A 84 3.01 1.89 -3.03
N GLY A 85 3.15 0.60 -3.34
CA GLY A 85 3.53 0.14 -4.67
C GLY A 85 2.30 0.02 -5.56
N VAL A 86 2.32 0.71 -6.69
CA VAL A 86 1.28 0.62 -7.74
C VAL A 86 1.90 0.22 -9.06
N LEU A 87 1.16 -0.55 -9.87
CA LEU A 87 1.53 -0.89 -11.24
C LEU A 87 0.74 0.01 -12.19
N ASP A 88 1.40 0.64 -13.14
CA ASP A 88 0.69 1.33 -14.21
C ASP A 88 0.17 0.35 -15.28
N MET A 89 -0.56 0.86 -16.28
CA MET A 89 -1.02 0.07 -17.43
C MET A 89 0.09 -0.68 -18.19
N ASN A 90 1.35 -0.24 -18.09
CA ASN A 90 2.50 -0.90 -18.70
C ASN A 90 3.17 -1.91 -17.75
N SER A 91 2.52 -2.24 -16.63
CA SER A 91 3.07 -3.09 -15.56
C SER A 91 4.37 -2.56 -14.94
N GLN A 92 4.61 -1.25 -15.01
CA GLN A 92 5.76 -0.63 -14.35
C GLN A 92 5.43 -0.33 -12.89
N LEU A 93 6.27 -0.82 -11.98
CA LEU A 93 6.14 -0.56 -10.55
C LEU A 93 6.54 0.88 -10.24
N LYS A 94 5.58 1.65 -9.73
CA LYS A 94 5.76 2.99 -9.19
C LYS A 94 5.50 2.96 -7.69
N HIS A 95 6.24 3.78 -6.97
CA HIS A 95 6.04 3.95 -5.54
C HIS A 95 5.44 5.33 -5.27
N ARG A 96 4.42 5.35 -4.43
CA ARG A 96 3.79 6.57 -3.93
C ARG A 96 4.01 6.62 -2.42
N ILE A 97 4.61 7.71 -1.93
CA ILE A 97 4.73 7.97 -0.51
C ILE A 97 3.45 8.69 -0.09
N ILE A 98 2.74 8.15 0.90
CA ILE A 98 1.58 8.79 1.50
C ILE A 98 2.06 9.56 2.72
N LEU A 99 1.82 10.87 2.72
CA LEU A 99 1.97 11.69 3.90
C LEU A 99 0.73 11.53 4.77
N LEU A 100 0.90 11.42 6.10
CA LEU A 100 -0.24 11.28 7.02
C LEU A 100 -1.26 12.42 6.87
N ASP A 101 -0.79 13.63 6.52
CA ASP A 101 -1.64 14.81 6.29
C ASP A 101 -2.52 14.69 5.02
N GLU A 102 -2.23 13.75 4.13
CA GLU A 102 -3.05 13.46 2.94
C GLU A 102 -4.14 12.40 3.20
N ILE A 103 -4.14 11.77 4.38
CA ILE A 103 -5.18 10.84 4.85
C ILE A 103 -6.27 11.68 5.52
N LYS A 104 -7.43 11.78 4.88
CA LYS A 104 -8.50 12.71 5.26
C LYS A 104 -9.68 12.02 5.94
#